data_AF-A0A519RC61-F1
#
_entry.id   AF-A0A519RC61-F1
#
_cell.length_a   1.000
_cell.length_b   1.000
_cell.length_c   1.000
_cell.angle_alpha   90.00
_cell.angle_beta   90.00
_cell.angle_gamma   90.00
#
_symmetry.space_group_name_H-M   'P 1'
#
loop_
_entity.id
_entity.type
_entity.pdbx_description
1 polymer ?
#
loop_
_entity_poly.entity_id
_entity_poly.type
_entity_poly.pdbx_seq_one_letter_code
_entity_poly.pdbx_strand_id
1 'polypeptide(L)'
;MTLDKVLILDDKLSTENFSSVQAISLLDEEQRSLIDYYEETVSLWSESTDGDDIVLLQDFSRYPFIFIHDSFENPLVKDGLKAILFEKLTKTSKVVLFSGSRSESETPIEKIYDEKISGAVCYEILRRQYFDNLKNFIDGYLLISEYDIRYLYNQYLQPKKEIAYLLLEKIKMTLEESIQAAIASDSFKDLLSLYEYDADATTHRFSMMTDDDFIATLEDLIEEN
;
A
#
# COMPACT_ATOMS: atom_id res chain seq x y z
N MET A 1 1.61 -13.24 16.23
CA MET A 1 0.71 -12.84 15.12
C MET A 1 1.53 -12.90 13.85
N THR A 2 0.98 -13.47 12.78
CA THR A 2 1.60 -13.36 11.45
C THR A 2 1.18 -12.00 10.90
N LEU A 3 2.13 -11.14 10.54
CA LEU A 3 1.82 -9.89 9.84
C LEU A 3 1.36 -10.25 8.43
N ASP A 4 0.34 -9.56 7.93
CA ASP A 4 -0.04 -9.68 6.53
C ASP A 4 1.04 -8.98 5.71
N LYS A 5 1.78 -9.74 4.92
CA LYS A 5 2.85 -9.22 4.08
C LYS A 5 2.38 -9.07 2.65
N VAL A 6 3.06 -8.25 1.87
CA VAL A 6 2.95 -8.29 0.41
C VAL A 6 4.13 -9.02 -0.20
N LEU A 7 3.88 -9.68 -1.32
CA LEU A 7 4.91 -10.36 -2.11
C LEU A 7 5.27 -9.50 -3.33
N ILE A 8 6.55 -9.27 -3.57
CA ILE A 8 7.04 -8.55 -4.75
C ILE A 8 7.99 -9.44 -5.56
N LEU A 9 7.66 -9.59 -6.84
CA LEU A 9 8.43 -10.37 -7.81
C LEU A 9 8.95 -9.43 -8.91
N ASP A 10 10.25 -9.14 -8.87
CA ASP A 10 10.93 -8.24 -9.81
C ASP A 10 12.36 -8.77 -10.03
N ASP A 11 12.69 -9.15 -11.25
CA ASP A 11 14.01 -9.67 -11.67
C ASP A 11 14.96 -8.55 -12.12
N LYS A 12 14.50 -7.29 -12.04
CA LYS A 12 15.25 -6.13 -12.52
C LYS A 12 16.30 -5.68 -11.51
N LEU A 13 17.47 -5.35 -12.03
CA LEU A 13 18.61 -4.95 -11.22
C LEU A 13 18.37 -3.59 -10.54
N SER A 14 19.04 -3.34 -9.42
CA SER A 14 18.98 -2.06 -8.69
C SER A 14 19.48 -0.86 -9.50
N THR A 15 20.17 -1.08 -10.62
CA THR A 15 20.61 -0.01 -11.53
C THR A 15 19.54 0.40 -12.53
N GLU A 16 18.48 -0.38 -12.67
CA GLU A 16 17.35 -0.04 -13.52
C GLU A 16 16.44 0.99 -12.85
N ASN A 17 15.98 1.95 -13.66
CA ASN A 17 15.07 2.98 -13.20
C ASN A 17 13.79 2.36 -12.65
N PHE A 18 13.38 2.83 -11.47
CA PHE A 18 12.14 2.44 -10.82
C PHE A 18 12.08 0.94 -10.47
N SER A 19 13.23 0.33 -10.16
CA SER A 19 13.29 -1.07 -9.72
C SER A 19 12.71 -1.26 -8.32
N SER A 20 12.13 -2.44 -8.07
CA SER A 20 11.60 -2.77 -6.74
C SER A 20 12.68 -2.77 -5.68
N VAL A 21 13.92 -3.17 -6.01
CA VAL A 21 15.08 -3.07 -5.10
C VAL A 21 15.30 -1.61 -4.66
N GLN A 22 15.25 -0.65 -5.59
CA GLN A 22 15.36 0.76 -5.24
C GLN A 22 14.16 1.22 -4.40
N ALA A 23 12.92 0.87 -4.79
CA ALA A 23 11.73 1.25 -4.05
C ALA A 23 11.77 0.77 -2.59
N ILE A 24 12.13 -0.50 -2.39
CA ILE A 24 12.26 -1.13 -1.06
C ILE A 24 13.41 -0.49 -0.26
N SER A 25 14.48 -0.03 -0.92
CA SER A 25 15.60 0.62 -0.22
C SER A 25 15.22 1.98 0.41
N LEU A 26 14.17 2.63 -0.10
CA LEU A 26 13.63 3.89 0.41
C LEU A 26 12.74 3.71 1.65
N LEU A 27 12.36 2.47 1.95
CA LEU A 27 11.52 2.13 3.09
C LEU A 27 12.35 2.00 4.38
N ASP A 28 11.73 2.28 5.52
CA ASP A 28 12.33 2.03 6.83
C ASP A 28 12.31 0.53 7.19
N GLU A 29 12.84 0.17 8.36
CA GLU A 29 12.92 -1.23 8.81
C GLU A 29 11.54 -1.87 9.03
N GLU A 30 10.59 -1.12 9.60
CA GLU A 30 9.25 -1.61 9.88
C GLU A 30 8.47 -1.86 8.59
N GLN A 31 8.52 -0.92 7.65
CA GLN A 31 7.92 -1.05 6.32
C GLN A 31 8.52 -2.23 5.54
N ARG A 32 9.85 -2.40 5.58
CA ARG A 32 10.50 -3.54 4.91
C ARG A 32 10.09 -4.88 5.51
N SER A 33 9.74 -4.93 6.79
CA SER A 33 9.28 -6.16 7.44
C SER A 33 7.94 -6.66 6.89
N LEU A 34 7.17 -5.80 6.22
CA LEU A 34 5.88 -6.10 5.57
C LEU A 34 6.01 -6.59 4.13
N ILE A 35 7.24 -6.75 3.63
CA ILE A 35 7.52 -7.11 2.23
C ILE A 35 8.35 -8.39 2.19
N ASP A 36 7.89 -9.36 1.41
CA ASP A 36 8.72 -10.46 0.94
C ASP A 36 9.07 -10.21 -0.54
N TYR A 37 10.36 -10.23 -0.86
CA TYR A 37 10.90 -9.90 -2.19
C TYR A 37 11.65 -11.09 -2.79
N TYR A 38 11.35 -11.40 -4.05
CA TYR A 38 12.00 -12.47 -4.79
C TYR A 38 12.41 -12.01 -6.20
N GLU A 39 13.68 -12.26 -6.53
CA GLU A 39 14.25 -12.08 -7.88
C GLU A 39 14.00 -13.31 -8.77
N GLU A 40 13.69 -14.47 -8.16
CA GLU A 40 13.49 -15.76 -8.84
C GLU A 40 12.26 -16.51 -8.32
N THR A 41 11.61 -17.30 -9.19
CA THR A 41 10.34 -17.99 -8.88
C THR A 41 10.48 -19.48 -8.58
N VAL A 42 11.69 -20.03 -8.60
CA VAL A 42 11.95 -21.47 -8.46
C VAL A 42 11.39 -22.06 -7.16
N SER A 43 11.29 -21.25 -6.11
CA SER A 43 10.73 -21.65 -4.81
C SER A 43 9.22 -21.40 -4.65
N LEU A 44 8.60 -20.71 -5.62
CA LEU A 44 7.24 -20.20 -5.51
C LEU A 44 6.23 -21.10 -6.23
N TRP A 45 6.60 -21.61 -7.41
CA TRP A 45 5.77 -22.50 -8.21
C TRP A 45 6.60 -23.32 -9.20
N SER A 46 6.00 -24.37 -9.76
CA SER A 46 6.59 -25.18 -10.83
C SER A 46 5.52 -25.65 -11.83
N GLU A 47 5.92 -26.04 -13.04
CA GLU A 47 5.04 -26.82 -13.91
C GLU A 47 4.71 -28.16 -13.24
N SER A 48 3.49 -28.63 -13.44
CA SER A 48 3.11 -30.01 -13.12
C SER A 48 3.88 -31.00 -13.98
N THR A 49 3.96 -32.25 -13.54
CA THR A 49 4.62 -33.34 -14.30
C THR A 49 4.02 -33.57 -15.68
N ASP A 50 2.76 -33.18 -15.86
CA ASP A 50 1.97 -33.46 -17.05
C ASP A 50 2.03 -32.29 -18.05
N GLY A 51 2.58 -31.14 -17.64
CA GLY A 51 2.91 -29.99 -18.49
C GLY A 51 1.76 -29.00 -18.78
N ASP A 52 0.56 -29.28 -18.29
CA ASP A 52 -0.67 -28.50 -18.58
C ASP A 52 -1.20 -27.71 -17.36
N ASP A 53 -0.49 -27.75 -16.22
CA ASP A 53 -0.88 -27.06 -14.98
C ASP A 53 0.34 -26.52 -14.21
N ILE A 54 0.07 -25.61 -13.25
CA ILE A 54 1.05 -25.02 -12.34
C ILE A 54 0.80 -25.48 -10.90
N VAL A 55 1.84 -25.97 -10.23
CA VAL A 55 1.83 -26.31 -8.82
C VAL A 55 2.37 -25.14 -8.02
N LEU A 56 1.59 -24.61 -7.08
CA LEU A 56 2.07 -23.62 -6.12
C LEU A 56 2.88 -24.34 -5.04
N LEU A 57 4.13 -23.92 -4.84
CA LEU A 57 5.05 -24.54 -3.87
C LEU A 57 4.95 -23.92 -2.47
N GLN A 58 4.19 -22.83 -2.35
CA GLN A 58 3.92 -22.13 -1.10
C GLN A 58 2.44 -21.72 -0.98
N ASP A 59 2.06 -21.34 0.23
CA ASP A 59 0.72 -20.85 0.55
C ASP A 59 0.62 -19.33 0.33
N PHE A 60 0.03 -18.94 -0.80
CA PHE A 60 -0.13 -17.53 -1.18
C PHE A 60 -1.26 -16.79 -0.44
N SER A 61 -2.11 -17.51 0.30
CA SER A 61 -3.19 -16.87 1.08
C SER A 61 -2.70 -15.96 2.20
N ARG A 62 -1.39 -16.03 2.50
CA ARG A 62 -0.70 -15.16 3.46
C ARG A 62 -0.36 -13.78 2.90
N TYR A 63 -0.52 -13.58 1.60
CA TYR A 63 -0.23 -12.32 0.92
C TYR A 63 -1.53 -11.70 0.40
N PRO A 64 -2.03 -10.61 1.00
CA PRO A 64 -3.20 -9.91 0.46
C PRO A 64 -2.95 -9.35 -0.94
N PHE A 65 -1.70 -8.95 -1.22
CA PHE A 65 -1.25 -8.46 -2.51
C PHE A 65 0.02 -9.17 -3.00
N ILE A 66 0.05 -9.46 -4.30
CA ILE A 66 1.21 -10.00 -5.02
C ILE A 66 1.53 -9.07 -6.19
N PHE A 67 2.69 -8.45 -6.15
CA PHE A 67 3.21 -7.59 -7.20
C PHE A 67 4.10 -8.41 -8.13
N ILE A 68 3.82 -8.37 -9.43
CA ILE A 68 4.59 -9.08 -10.45
C ILE A 68 4.99 -8.11 -11.56
N HIS A 69 6.28 -7.97 -11.81
CA HIS A 69 6.75 -7.19 -12.95
C HIS A 69 6.32 -7.88 -14.27
N ASP A 70 5.76 -7.13 -15.22
CA ASP A 70 5.16 -7.71 -16.44
C ASP A 70 6.19 -8.44 -17.34
N SER A 71 7.45 -8.00 -17.32
CA SER A 71 8.58 -8.68 -17.98
C SER A 71 9.43 -9.53 -17.04
N PHE A 72 8.90 -9.91 -15.88
CA PHE A 72 9.58 -10.86 -15.00
C PHE A 72 9.84 -12.15 -15.81
N GLU A 73 11.11 -12.44 -16.09
CA GLU A 73 11.48 -13.66 -16.77
C GLU A 73 11.01 -14.83 -15.90
N ASN A 74 9.99 -15.53 -16.36
CA ASN A 74 9.57 -16.80 -15.79
C ASN A 74 10.17 -17.89 -16.70
N PRO A 75 11.46 -18.27 -16.51
CA PRO A 75 12.11 -19.27 -17.35
C PRO A 75 11.47 -20.67 -17.26
N LEU A 76 10.42 -20.83 -16.44
CA LEU A 76 9.80 -22.12 -16.11
C LEU A 76 8.30 -22.21 -16.47
N VAL A 77 7.69 -21.23 -17.11
CA VAL A 77 6.25 -21.28 -17.42
C VAL A 77 6.03 -20.88 -18.87
N LYS A 78 5.77 -21.86 -19.74
CA LYS A 78 5.36 -21.59 -21.14
C LYS A 78 4.25 -20.52 -21.16
N ASP A 79 4.25 -19.60 -22.12
CA ASP A 79 3.34 -18.44 -22.14
C ASP A 79 1.85 -18.78 -21.92
N GLY A 80 1.40 -19.98 -22.27
CA GLY A 80 0.03 -20.46 -22.00
C GLY A 80 -0.29 -20.76 -20.53
N LEU A 81 0.70 -21.10 -19.71
CA LEU A 81 0.52 -21.47 -18.30
C LEU A 81 0.49 -20.24 -17.37
N LYS A 82 0.88 -19.04 -17.84
CA LYS A 82 0.78 -17.80 -17.06
C LYS A 82 -0.66 -17.53 -16.63
N ALA A 83 -1.62 -17.67 -17.54
CA ALA A 83 -3.03 -17.46 -17.24
C ALA A 83 -3.56 -18.40 -16.14
N ILE A 84 -3.05 -19.65 -16.09
CA ILE A 84 -3.36 -20.63 -15.04
C ILE A 84 -2.74 -20.21 -13.71
N LEU A 85 -1.48 -19.74 -13.71
CA LEU A 85 -0.85 -19.19 -12.52
C LEU A 85 -1.66 -18.01 -11.96
N PHE A 86 -2.01 -17.02 -12.78
CA PHE A 86 -2.82 -15.88 -12.34
C PHE A 86 -4.20 -16.31 -11.83
N GLU A 87 -4.84 -17.29 -12.46
CA GLU A 87 -6.08 -17.88 -11.91
C GLU A 87 -5.89 -18.43 -10.51
N LYS A 88 -4.79 -19.16 -10.26
CA LYS A 88 -4.53 -19.75 -8.94
C LYS A 88 -4.19 -18.69 -7.90
N LEU A 89 -3.40 -17.68 -8.26
CA LEU A 89 -3.02 -16.59 -7.34
C LEU A 89 -4.23 -15.72 -6.98
N THR A 90 -5.06 -15.37 -7.96
CA THR A 90 -6.25 -14.51 -7.77
C THR A 90 -7.35 -15.15 -6.91
N LYS A 91 -7.30 -16.47 -6.67
CA LYS A 91 -8.21 -17.14 -5.72
C LYS A 91 -7.98 -16.73 -4.27
N THR A 92 -6.78 -16.26 -3.93
CA THR A 92 -6.42 -15.94 -2.54
C THR A 92 -5.85 -14.55 -2.36
N SER A 93 -5.38 -13.91 -3.43
CA SER A 93 -4.61 -12.67 -3.37
C SER A 93 -5.00 -11.71 -4.48
N LYS A 94 -4.90 -10.41 -4.24
CA LYS A 94 -4.98 -9.41 -5.30
C LYS A 94 -3.66 -9.36 -6.05
N VAL A 95 -3.69 -9.56 -7.36
CA VAL A 95 -2.47 -9.54 -8.18
C VAL A 95 -2.31 -8.19 -8.85
N VAL A 96 -1.13 -7.61 -8.76
CA VAL A 96 -0.79 -6.30 -9.32
C VAL A 96 0.34 -6.46 -10.32
N LEU A 97 0.08 -6.11 -11.58
CA LEU A 97 1.04 -6.10 -12.66
C LEU A 97 1.60 -4.70 -12.81
N PHE A 98 2.92 -4.56 -12.65
CA PHE A 98 3.58 -3.29 -12.84
C PHE A 98 4.52 -3.34 -14.05
N SER A 99 4.45 -2.33 -14.91
CA SER A 99 5.25 -2.27 -16.14
C SER A 99 5.51 -0.84 -16.62
N GLY A 100 6.53 -0.67 -17.47
CA GLY A 100 6.90 0.64 -18.02
C GLY A 100 6.03 1.15 -19.19
N SER A 101 5.06 0.36 -19.67
CA SER A 101 4.31 0.65 -20.91
C SER A 101 2.88 1.15 -20.67
N ARG A 102 2.49 1.35 -19.40
CA ARG A 102 1.14 1.80 -19.03
C ARG A 102 1.07 3.32 -18.90
N SER A 103 -0.13 3.87 -19.07
CA SER A 103 -0.40 5.26 -18.69
C SER A 103 -0.56 5.35 -17.18
N GLU A 104 -0.16 6.48 -16.61
CA GLU A 104 -0.50 6.83 -15.23
C GLU A 104 -2.02 6.96 -15.06
N SER A 105 -2.54 6.57 -13.89
CA SER A 105 -3.96 6.64 -13.56
C SER A 105 -4.16 6.92 -12.09
N GLU A 106 -5.01 7.88 -11.73
CA GLU A 106 -5.35 8.17 -10.33
C GLU A 106 -6.33 7.15 -9.73
N THR A 107 -6.88 6.27 -10.56
CA THR A 107 -7.83 5.22 -10.16
C THR A 107 -7.27 3.83 -10.44
N PRO A 108 -7.50 2.84 -9.56
CA PRO A 108 -7.09 1.46 -9.81
C PRO A 108 -7.65 0.94 -11.13
N ILE A 109 -6.78 0.38 -11.97
CA ILE A 109 -7.15 -0.21 -13.26
C ILE A 109 -7.25 -1.72 -13.08
N GLU A 110 -8.46 -2.26 -13.11
CA GLU A 110 -8.70 -3.70 -13.15
C GLU A 110 -8.78 -4.19 -14.60
N LYS A 111 -8.14 -5.33 -14.87
CA LYS A 111 -8.22 -6.02 -16.16
C LYS A 111 -8.33 -7.51 -15.99
N ILE A 112 -9.03 -8.13 -16.93
CA ILE A 112 -8.96 -9.57 -17.12
C ILE A 112 -7.64 -9.89 -17.80
N TYR A 113 -6.82 -10.74 -17.17
CA TYR A 113 -5.51 -11.12 -17.69
C TYR A 113 -5.62 -11.89 -19.01
N ASP A 114 -6.45 -12.94 -19.03
CA ASP A 114 -6.78 -13.70 -20.24
C ASP A 114 -8.23 -14.18 -20.19
N GLU A 115 -9.07 -13.56 -21.03
CA GLU A 115 -10.50 -13.89 -21.16
C GLU A 115 -10.76 -15.28 -21.74
N LYS A 116 -9.78 -15.87 -22.44
CA LYS A 116 -9.94 -17.18 -23.09
C LYS A 116 -9.68 -18.35 -22.16
N ILE A 117 -8.99 -18.11 -21.05
CA ILE A 117 -8.49 -19.17 -20.17
C ILE A 117 -9.11 -19.08 -18.79
N SER A 118 -8.93 -17.97 -18.08
CA SER A 118 -9.18 -17.93 -16.64
C SER A 118 -10.10 -16.82 -16.16
N GLY A 119 -10.32 -15.76 -16.94
CA GLY A 119 -11.10 -14.60 -16.48
C GLY A 119 -10.48 -13.91 -15.25
N ALA A 120 -9.23 -14.23 -14.91
CA ALA A 120 -8.56 -13.76 -13.70
C ALA A 120 -8.40 -12.25 -13.73
N VAL A 121 -8.90 -11.57 -12.69
CA VAL A 121 -8.81 -10.11 -12.58
C VAL A 121 -7.51 -9.73 -11.88
N CYS A 122 -6.73 -8.88 -12.53
CA CYS A 122 -5.50 -8.29 -12.01
C CYS A 122 -5.60 -6.77 -12.05
N TYR A 123 -4.81 -6.10 -11.22
CA TYR A 123 -4.58 -4.67 -11.31
C TYR A 123 -3.40 -4.39 -12.25
N GLU A 124 -3.45 -3.31 -13.02
CA GLU A 124 -2.32 -2.82 -13.82
C GLU A 124 -1.88 -1.43 -13.38
N ILE A 125 -0.58 -1.25 -13.14
CA ILE A 125 -0.01 0.03 -12.72
C ILE A 125 1.27 0.36 -13.50
N LEU A 126 1.51 1.64 -13.75
CA LEU A 126 2.78 2.11 -14.29
C LEU A 126 3.91 1.88 -13.27
N ARG A 127 5.03 1.30 -13.70
CA ARG A 127 6.19 0.98 -12.84
C ARG A 127 6.68 2.19 -12.03
N ARG A 128 6.77 3.35 -12.66
CA ARG A 128 7.15 4.60 -11.98
C ARG A 128 6.16 4.98 -10.87
N GLN A 129 4.87 4.86 -11.15
CA GLN A 129 3.82 5.18 -10.20
C GLN A 129 3.81 4.21 -9.00
N TYR A 130 3.99 2.92 -9.26
CA TYR A 130 4.25 1.92 -8.22
C TYR A 130 5.46 2.30 -7.37
N PHE A 131 6.58 2.67 -8.01
CA PHE A 131 7.81 3.05 -7.33
C PHE A 131 7.61 4.28 -6.44
N ASP A 132 7.01 5.34 -6.99
CA ASP A 132 6.82 6.63 -6.31
C ASP A 132 5.86 6.49 -5.11
N ASN A 133 4.89 5.55 -5.18
CA ASN A 133 3.82 5.43 -4.21
C ASN A 133 3.87 4.17 -3.31
N LEU A 134 4.85 3.28 -3.48
CA LEU A 134 4.95 2.04 -2.69
C LEU A 134 4.95 2.34 -1.18
N LYS A 135 5.66 3.39 -0.76
CA LYS A 135 5.70 3.80 0.65
C LYS A 135 4.31 4.13 1.18
N ASN A 136 3.53 4.95 0.48
CA ASN A 136 2.18 5.33 0.90
C ASN A 136 1.27 4.11 1.03
N PHE A 137 1.40 3.15 0.13
CA PHE A 137 0.65 1.90 0.20
C PHE A 137 0.99 1.06 1.44
N ILE A 138 2.27 0.96 1.82
CA ILE A 138 2.70 0.26 3.03
C ILE A 138 2.30 1.04 4.29
N ASP A 139 2.46 2.37 4.29
CA ASP A 139 2.04 3.24 5.40
C ASP A 139 0.53 3.12 5.67
N GLY A 140 -0.28 2.95 4.62
CA GLY A 140 -1.72 2.67 4.76
C GLY A 140 -2.00 1.45 5.64
N TYR A 141 -1.25 0.36 5.46
CA TYR A 141 -1.39 -0.81 6.32
C TYR A 141 -0.91 -0.55 7.75
N LEU A 142 0.23 0.12 7.94
CA LEU A 142 0.74 0.40 9.28
C LEU A 142 -0.23 1.26 10.11
N LEU A 143 -0.91 2.20 9.45
CA LEU A 143 -1.79 3.14 10.13
C LEU A 143 -3.25 2.67 10.23
N ILE A 144 -3.75 1.91 9.24
CA ILE A 144 -5.17 1.53 9.12
C ILE A 144 -5.36 0.01 9.32
N SER A 145 -4.28 -0.76 9.37
CA SER A 145 -4.29 -2.24 9.40
C SER A 145 -4.96 -2.88 8.19
N GLU A 146 -5.01 -2.18 7.05
CA GLU A 146 -5.56 -2.67 5.79
C GLU A 146 -4.75 -2.12 4.60
N TYR A 147 -4.49 -2.99 3.61
CA TYR A 147 -3.87 -2.58 2.36
C TYR A 147 -4.92 -1.99 1.39
N ASP A 148 -4.77 -0.71 1.06
CA ASP A 148 -5.62 -0.04 0.07
C ASP A 148 -4.84 0.31 -1.20
N ILE A 149 -5.22 -0.32 -2.30
CA ILE A 149 -4.57 -0.13 -3.60
C ILE A 149 -4.66 1.32 -4.12
N ARG A 150 -5.64 2.12 -3.66
CA ARG A 150 -5.77 3.52 -4.07
C ARG A 150 -4.51 4.33 -3.77
N TYR A 151 -3.79 4.02 -2.69
CA TYR A 151 -2.55 4.70 -2.34
C TYR A 151 -1.42 4.45 -3.34
N LEU A 152 -1.46 3.37 -4.12
CA LEU A 152 -0.50 3.17 -5.22
C LEU A 152 -0.82 4.03 -6.44
N TYR A 153 -2.11 4.31 -6.68
CA TYR A 153 -2.56 5.00 -7.88
C TYR A 153 -2.64 6.52 -7.69
N ASN A 154 -2.93 7.00 -6.51
CA ASN A 154 -3.13 8.41 -6.29
C ASN A 154 -2.08 8.98 -5.33
N GLN A 155 -1.10 9.69 -5.89
CA GLN A 155 -0.05 10.36 -5.12
C GLN A 155 -0.59 11.44 -4.16
N TYR A 156 -1.79 11.95 -4.42
CA TYR A 156 -2.46 12.93 -3.58
C TYR A 156 -3.19 12.28 -2.39
N LEU A 157 -3.39 10.97 -2.40
CA LEU A 157 -3.88 10.23 -1.24
C LEU A 157 -2.70 9.83 -0.37
N GLN A 158 -2.65 10.41 0.82
CA GLN A 158 -1.66 10.10 1.84
C GLN A 158 -2.39 9.50 3.06
N PRO A 159 -2.12 8.25 3.45
CA PRO A 159 -2.84 7.60 4.54
C PRO A 159 -2.73 8.38 5.86
N LYS A 160 -1.57 8.99 6.12
CA LYS A 160 -1.35 9.86 7.27
C LYS A 160 -2.33 11.05 7.28
N LYS A 161 -2.46 11.76 6.16
CA LYS A 161 -3.41 12.89 6.04
C LYS A 161 -4.86 12.44 6.15
N GLU A 162 -5.23 11.32 5.51
CA GLU A 162 -6.61 10.79 5.62
C GLU A 162 -6.99 10.49 7.07
N ILE A 163 -6.11 9.85 7.84
CA ILE A 163 -6.35 9.57 9.26
C ILE A 163 -6.39 10.87 10.06
N ALA A 164 -5.49 11.81 9.77
CA ALA A 164 -5.48 13.09 10.44
C ALA A 164 -6.80 13.85 10.25
N TYR A 165 -7.36 13.85 9.04
CA TYR A 165 -8.67 14.43 8.77
C TYR A 165 -9.81 13.67 9.46
N LEU A 166 -9.76 12.34 9.52
CA LEU A 166 -10.74 11.56 10.30
C LEU A 166 -10.69 11.89 11.80
N LEU A 167 -9.50 12.13 12.35
CA LEU A 167 -9.32 12.57 13.74
C LEU A 167 -9.83 14.01 13.92
N LEU A 168 -9.52 14.92 12.98
CA LEU A 168 -9.99 16.30 13.00
C LEU A 168 -11.51 16.38 13.05
N GLU A 169 -12.23 15.58 12.25
CA GLU A 169 -13.69 15.57 12.28
C GLU A 169 -14.25 15.11 13.65
N LYS A 170 -13.60 14.13 14.31
CA LYS A 170 -13.97 13.74 15.68
C LYS A 170 -13.68 14.84 16.71
N ILE A 171 -12.58 15.57 16.52
CA ILE A 171 -12.22 16.72 17.36
C ILE A 171 -13.25 17.83 17.18
N LYS A 172 -13.66 18.14 15.93
CA LYS A 172 -14.72 19.13 15.61
C LYS A 172 -16.04 18.78 16.30
N MET A 173 -16.44 17.50 16.30
CA MET A 173 -17.62 17.06 17.04
C MET A 173 -17.50 17.28 18.56
N THR A 174 -16.33 17.04 19.13
CA THR A 174 -16.10 17.25 20.58
C THR A 174 -15.98 18.74 20.93
N LEU A 175 -15.50 19.55 19.99
CA LEU A 175 -15.38 21.00 20.11
C LEU A 175 -16.74 21.67 20.30
N GLU A 176 -17.83 21.08 19.77
CA GLU A 176 -19.19 21.55 20.01
C GLU A 176 -19.54 21.61 21.52
N GLU A 177 -18.87 20.80 22.36
CA GLU A 177 -19.00 20.86 23.81
C GLU A 177 -18.13 21.99 24.41
N SER A 178 -16.83 21.98 24.10
CA SER A 178 -15.86 23.03 24.43
C SER A 178 -14.47 22.71 23.88
N ILE A 179 -13.60 23.73 23.76
CA ILE A 179 -12.16 23.54 23.49
C ILE A 179 -11.50 22.60 24.50
N GLN A 180 -11.84 22.73 25.79
CA GLN A 180 -11.23 21.89 26.83
C GLN A 180 -11.62 20.41 26.68
N ALA A 181 -12.86 20.13 26.24
CA ALA A 181 -13.29 18.78 25.92
C ALA A 181 -12.55 18.23 24.69
N ALA A 182 -12.44 19.03 23.62
CA ALA A 182 -11.71 18.66 22.41
C ALA A 182 -10.24 18.32 22.70
N ILE A 183 -9.55 19.17 23.47
CA ILE A 183 -8.16 18.95 23.91
C ILE A 183 -8.00 17.69 24.76
N ALA A 184 -8.98 17.41 25.65
CA ALA A 184 -8.93 16.24 26.52
C ALA A 184 -9.23 14.92 25.78
N SER A 185 -9.81 15.00 24.57
CA SER A 185 -10.22 13.86 23.76
C SER A 185 -9.05 13.00 23.31
N ASP A 186 -9.30 11.70 23.13
CA ASP A 186 -8.30 10.78 22.61
C ASP A 186 -7.96 11.12 21.15
N SER A 187 -8.93 11.59 20.36
CA SER A 187 -8.68 11.98 18.96
C SER A 187 -7.69 13.13 18.82
N PHE A 188 -7.69 14.09 19.76
CA PHE A 188 -6.68 15.16 19.80
C PHE A 188 -5.28 14.61 20.13
N LYS A 189 -5.18 13.73 21.14
CA LYS A 189 -3.90 13.10 21.51
C LYS A 189 -3.36 12.21 20.39
N ASP A 190 -4.23 11.45 19.74
CA ASP A 190 -3.89 10.59 18.61
C ASP A 190 -3.39 11.43 17.43
N LEU A 191 -4.02 12.59 17.16
CA LEU A 191 -3.58 13.50 16.10
C LEU A 191 -2.19 14.09 16.39
N LEU A 192 -1.94 14.52 17.64
CA LEU A 192 -0.62 15.02 18.02
C LEU A 192 0.44 13.90 17.92
N SER A 193 0.10 12.69 18.37
CA SER A 193 0.99 11.52 18.32
C SER A 193 1.31 11.12 16.88
N LEU A 194 0.34 11.19 15.96
CA LEU A 194 0.52 10.91 14.53
C LEU A 194 1.60 11.79 13.89
N TYR A 195 1.73 13.04 14.35
CA TYR A 195 2.73 14.00 13.91
C TYR A 195 3.89 14.18 14.89
N GLU A 196 4.05 13.25 15.85
CA GLU A 196 5.14 13.24 16.83
C GLU A 196 5.26 14.52 17.68
N TYR A 197 4.15 15.25 17.87
CA TYR A 197 4.12 16.41 18.74
C TYR A 197 4.09 16.02 20.22
N ASP A 198 4.81 16.78 21.04
CA ASP A 198 4.72 16.69 22.50
C ASP A 198 3.33 17.16 22.97
N ALA A 199 2.53 16.21 23.46
CA ALA A 199 1.16 16.47 23.88
C ALA A 199 1.06 17.55 24.97
N ASP A 200 2.01 17.61 25.91
CA ASP A 200 1.91 18.48 27.08
C ASP A 200 2.22 19.94 26.72
N ALA A 201 3.30 20.17 25.95
CA ALA A 201 3.67 21.51 25.49
C ALA A 201 2.65 22.08 24.49
N THR A 202 2.07 21.22 23.66
CA THR A 202 1.16 21.60 22.58
C THR A 202 -0.24 21.91 23.10
N THR A 203 -0.72 21.13 24.07
CA THR A 203 -2.04 21.30 24.69
C THR A 203 -2.24 22.69 25.29
N HIS A 204 -1.24 23.25 25.97
CA HIS A 204 -1.36 24.57 26.56
C HIS A 204 -1.58 25.67 25.50
N ARG A 205 -0.89 25.57 24.35
CA ARG A 205 -1.02 26.52 23.24
C ARG A 205 -2.44 26.54 22.69
N PHE A 206 -3.04 25.37 22.49
CA PHE A 206 -4.39 25.24 21.96
C PHE A 206 -5.48 25.69 22.94
N SER A 207 -5.25 25.57 24.26
CA SER A 207 -6.22 25.97 25.29
C SER A 207 -6.52 27.48 25.37
N MET A 208 -5.69 28.30 24.71
CA MET A 208 -5.79 29.76 24.70
C MET A 208 -6.39 30.31 23.39
N MET A 209 -6.76 29.43 22.45
CA MET A 209 -7.27 29.80 21.13
C MET A 209 -8.79 30.00 21.15
N THR A 210 -9.31 30.64 20.11
CA THR A 210 -10.74 30.59 19.77
C THR A 210 -11.06 29.30 19.01
N ASP A 211 -12.34 28.94 18.90
CA ASP A 211 -12.75 27.73 18.16
C ASP A 211 -12.27 27.77 16.70
N ASP A 212 -12.41 28.92 16.03
CA ASP A 212 -11.98 29.12 14.65
C ASP A 212 -10.45 29.01 14.51
N ASP A 213 -9.70 29.66 15.40
CA ASP A 213 -8.23 29.59 15.41
C ASP A 213 -7.72 28.18 15.73
N PHE A 214 -8.43 27.45 16.60
CA PHE A 214 -8.12 26.08 16.97
C PHE A 214 -8.24 25.14 15.77
N ILE A 215 -9.35 25.22 15.02
CA ILE A 215 -9.56 24.39 13.83
C ILE A 215 -8.58 24.77 12.72
N ALA A 216 -8.41 26.06 12.43
CA ALA A 216 -7.47 26.51 11.41
C ALA A 216 -6.04 26.05 11.71
N THR A 217 -5.60 26.13 12.98
CA THR A 217 -4.27 25.67 13.39
C THR A 217 -4.11 24.15 13.23
N LEU A 218 -5.17 23.36 13.45
CA LEU A 218 -5.13 21.92 13.22
C LEU A 218 -5.11 21.57 11.73
N GLU A 219 -5.87 22.30 10.90
CA GLU A 219 -5.86 22.12 9.44
C GLU A 219 -4.49 22.50 8.85
N ASP A 220 -3.89 23.61 9.29
CA ASP A 220 -2.53 24.01 8.92
C ASP A 220 -1.52 22.92 9.34
N LEU A 221 -1.65 22.35 10.54
CA LEU A 221 -0.79 21.25 11.00
C LEU A 221 -0.87 20.03 10.08
N ILE A 222 -2.07 19.69 9.59
CA ILE A 222 -2.29 18.56 8.69
C ILE A 222 -1.74 18.85 7.29
N GLU A 223 -1.85 20.09 6.81
CA GLU A 223 -1.44 20.43 5.45
C GLU A 223 0.05 20.71 5.29
N GLU A 224 0.68 21.30 6.30
CA GLU A 224 2.11 21.67 6.29
C GLU A 224 3.06 20.49 6.57
N ASN A 225 2.54 19.34 7.02
CA ASN A 225 3.31 18.12 7.35
C ASN A 225 2.86 16.90 6.54
#